data_AF-A0A1H1GYQ4-F1
#
_entry.id   AF-A0A1H1GYQ4-F1
#
_cell.length_a   1.000
_cell.length_b   1.000
_cell.length_c   1.000
_cell.angle_alpha   90.00
_cell.angle_beta   90.00
_cell.angle_gamma   90.00
#
_symmetry.space_group_name_H-M   'P 1'
#
loop_
_entity.id
_entity.type
_entity.pdbx_description
1 polymer ?
#
loop_
_entity_poly.entity_id
_entity_poly.type
_entity_poly.pdbx_seq_one_letter_code
_entity_poly.pdbx_strand_id
1 'polypeptide(L)'
;MQANQKPSLVTLPFAANGLRNTIPEESQAAETPGAASLNDGFPSTTMQPKTQGGIPPDGKDFNGILFLLSAIARWVQAGGSFTYDREFAINPNVGGYPKSAVLLRADGEGFWFNLADNNPTDPDATDGSARNWLSLNPDWRADSGPGMILNKPAFQAPLGFTPVEQGGGAGQADNKVHVGWRANGAGLSATVDSTDLGNFVFEEELNANVRNLQNNINGVHDDLQSQVNGKQPAGNYLTYDVGFATVGSFCVGSNSAASSLGSTVSGLIAYGAAGNTALPGTWRTLALTNPYEAFGSNSIQLFLAQRIA
;
A
#
# COMPACT_ATOMS: atom_id res chain seq x y z
N MET A 1 11.51 10.02 -53.82
CA MET A 1 12.91 9.65 -53.50
C MET A 1 12.87 8.57 -52.42
N GLN A 2 13.59 7.47 -52.62
CA GLN A 2 13.71 6.41 -51.60
C GLN A 2 14.80 6.78 -50.57
N ALA A 3 14.71 6.26 -49.34
CA ALA A 3 15.64 6.61 -48.25
C ALA A 3 17.11 6.27 -48.56
N ASN A 4 17.37 5.32 -49.46
CA ASN A 4 18.69 4.94 -49.93
C ASN A 4 19.21 5.81 -51.10
N GLN A 5 18.44 6.77 -51.60
CA GLN A 5 18.79 7.67 -52.70
C GLN A 5 19.18 9.07 -52.18
N LYS A 6 19.91 9.14 -51.06
CA LYS A 6 20.31 10.43 -50.47
C LYS A 6 21.39 11.12 -51.33
N PRO A 7 21.28 12.44 -51.59
CA PRO A 7 22.32 13.20 -52.28
C PRO A 7 23.65 13.19 -51.53
N SER A 8 24.75 13.44 -52.25
CA SER A 8 26.07 13.66 -51.64
C SER A 8 26.03 14.90 -50.74
N LEU A 9 26.64 14.79 -49.56
CA LEU A 9 26.71 15.89 -48.60
C LEU A 9 27.80 16.90 -48.99
N VAL A 10 27.51 18.18 -48.77
CA VAL A 10 28.46 19.29 -48.96
C VAL A 10 29.46 19.26 -47.81
N THR A 11 30.69 18.84 -48.11
CA THR A 11 31.76 18.70 -47.09
C THR A 11 32.43 20.04 -46.75
N LEU A 12 32.42 21.00 -47.68
CA LEU A 12 33.02 22.32 -47.52
C LEU A 12 32.16 23.38 -48.25
N PRO A 13 31.85 24.53 -47.62
CA PRO A 13 31.20 25.63 -48.30
C PRO A 13 32.04 26.14 -49.48
N PHE A 14 31.36 26.57 -50.54
CA PHE A 14 32.00 27.10 -51.72
C PHE A 14 32.82 28.35 -51.37
N ALA A 15 34.03 28.47 -51.90
CA ALA A 15 34.96 29.57 -51.60
C ALA A 15 35.23 29.79 -50.08
N ALA A 16 35.15 28.75 -49.24
CA ALA A 16 35.44 28.84 -47.81
C ALA A 16 36.83 29.44 -47.50
N ASN A 17 37.84 29.11 -48.32
CA ASN A 17 39.20 29.63 -48.23
C ASN A 17 39.56 30.59 -49.39
N GLY A 18 38.58 30.92 -50.25
CA GLY A 18 38.77 31.76 -51.43
C GLY A 18 38.43 33.23 -51.18
N LEU A 19 38.75 34.09 -52.15
CA LEU A 19 38.32 35.49 -52.14
C LEU A 19 36.80 35.58 -52.30
N ARG A 20 36.13 36.25 -51.37
CA ARG A 20 34.68 36.49 -51.40
C ARG A 20 34.34 37.85 -50.78
N ASN A 21 33.25 38.45 -51.25
CA ASN A 21 32.62 39.59 -50.59
C ASN A 21 31.48 39.09 -49.69
N THR A 22 31.19 39.84 -48.63
CA THR A 22 29.93 39.65 -47.89
C THR A 22 28.80 40.24 -48.73
N ILE A 23 27.70 39.50 -48.89
CA ILE A 23 26.52 39.97 -49.62
C ILE A 23 25.55 40.58 -48.59
N PRO A 24 25.41 41.91 -48.52
CA PRO A 24 24.48 42.54 -47.60
C PRO A 24 23.03 42.39 -48.06
N GLU A 25 22.10 42.61 -47.14
CA GLU A 25 20.68 42.62 -47.45
C GLU A 25 20.30 43.84 -48.31
N GLU A 26 20.68 45.03 -47.85
CA GLU A 26 20.41 46.31 -48.50
C GLU A 26 21.06 46.44 -49.89
N SER A 27 20.41 47.21 -50.76
CA SER A 27 20.93 47.57 -52.07
C SER A 27 22.31 48.24 -51.97
N GLN A 28 23.23 47.81 -52.84
CA GLN A 28 24.57 48.42 -52.96
C GLN A 28 24.75 49.23 -54.24
N ALA A 29 23.72 49.33 -55.09
CA ALA A 29 23.84 49.89 -56.44
C ALA A 29 24.29 51.36 -56.46
N ALA A 30 23.94 52.14 -55.43
CA ALA A 30 24.32 53.55 -55.31
C ALA A 30 25.78 53.74 -54.82
N GLU A 31 26.29 52.82 -54.00
CA GLU A 31 27.60 52.94 -53.34
C GLU A 31 28.70 52.26 -54.15
N THR A 32 28.41 51.10 -54.73
CA THR A 32 29.39 50.32 -55.51
C THR A 32 28.70 49.75 -56.75
N PRO A 33 28.79 50.46 -57.88
CA PRO A 33 28.19 50.00 -59.14
C PRO A 33 28.65 48.59 -59.50
N GLY A 34 27.70 47.68 -59.70
CA GLY A 34 27.96 46.27 -60.04
C GLY A 34 28.04 45.30 -58.86
N ALA A 35 28.04 45.77 -57.60
CA ALA A 35 28.08 44.91 -56.43
C ALA A 35 26.72 44.22 -56.17
N ALA A 36 26.76 42.95 -55.77
CA ALA A 36 25.56 42.18 -55.48
C ALA A 36 25.03 42.39 -54.04
N SER A 37 23.71 42.36 -53.88
CA SER A 37 23.01 42.36 -52.58
C SER A 37 21.91 41.29 -52.55
N LEU A 38 21.32 41.00 -51.39
CA LEU A 38 20.15 40.12 -51.33
C LEU A 38 18.90 40.78 -51.90
N ASN A 39 18.75 42.11 -51.76
CA ASN A 39 17.62 42.83 -52.30
C ASN A 39 17.64 42.91 -53.84
N ASP A 40 18.80 43.26 -54.42
CA ASP A 40 18.90 43.49 -55.87
C ASP A 40 19.41 42.27 -56.65
N GLY A 41 19.97 41.27 -55.96
CA GLY A 41 20.79 40.25 -56.61
C GLY A 41 22.00 40.89 -57.28
N PHE A 42 22.31 40.46 -58.50
CA PHE A 42 23.26 41.19 -59.36
C PHE A 42 22.55 42.39 -60.00
N PRO A 43 23.02 43.63 -59.81
CA PRO A 43 22.30 44.82 -60.27
C PRO A 43 22.26 44.90 -61.79
N SER A 44 21.30 45.64 -62.35
CA SER A 44 21.09 45.73 -63.80
C SER A 44 22.31 46.24 -64.58
N THR A 45 23.20 47.00 -63.93
CA THR A 45 24.49 47.43 -64.48
C THR A 45 25.37 46.25 -64.90
N THR A 46 25.20 45.07 -64.29
CA THR A 46 25.92 43.85 -64.67
C THR A 46 25.32 43.07 -65.83
N MET A 47 24.16 43.49 -66.30
CA MET A 47 23.43 42.87 -67.41
C MET A 47 23.49 43.71 -68.69
N GLN A 48 24.23 44.83 -68.66
CA GLN A 48 24.42 45.71 -69.83
C GLN A 48 25.72 45.38 -70.57
N PRO A 49 25.79 45.61 -71.90
CA PRO A 49 27.03 45.52 -72.64
C PRO A 49 28.09 46.48 -72.09
N LYS A 50 29.35 46.07 -72.09
CA LYS A 50 30.47 46.95 -71.68
C LYS A 50 30.52 48.26 -72.47
N THR A 51 30.12 48.22 -73.74
CA THR A 51 30.06 49.40 -74.62
C THR A 51 28.97 50.40 -74.22
N GLN A 52 28.03 50.02 -73.35
CA GLN A 52 26.97 50.87 -72.80
C GLN A 52 27.18 51.17 -71.30
N GLY A 53 28.40 51.00 -70.79
CA GLY A 53 28.71 51.25 -69.37
C GLY A 53 28.42 50.08 -68.44
N GLY A 54 28.17 48.88 -68.97
CA GLY A 54 27.96 47.69 -68.15
C GLY A 54 29.22 47.22 -67.41
N ILE A 55 29.06 46.82 -66.15
CA ILE A 55 30.13 46.34 -65.26
C ILE A 55 29.89 44.84 -65.03
N PRO A 56 30.74 43.93 -65.52
CA PRO A 56 30.54 42.50 -65.30
C PRO A 56 30.37 42.16 -63.80
N PRO A 57 29.56 41.14 -63.45
CA PRO A 57 29.45 40.74 -62.06
C PRO A 57 30.81 40.32 -61.50
N ASP A 58 31.12 40.73 -60.27
CA ASP A 58 32.39 40.38 -59.62
C ASP A 58 32.38 38.89 -59.24
N GLY A 59 33.49 38.19 -59.53
CA GLY A 59 33.70 36.81 -59.10
C GLY A 59 33.68 36.66 -57.57
N LYS A 60 34.05 37.72 -56.82
CA LYS A 60 33.94 37.72 -55.35
C LYS A 60 32.49 37.73 -54.87
N ASP A 61 31.58 38.34 -55.63
CA ASP A 61 30.15 38.35 -55.30
C ASP A 61 29.51 36.99 -55.60
N PHE A 62 29.88 36.36 -56.72
CA PHE A 62 29.53 34.96 -56.98
C PHE A 62 30.01 34.04 -55.85
N ASN A 63 31.27 34.17 -55.45
CA ASN A 63 31.81 33.40 -54.34
C ASN A 63 31.08 33.70 -53.03
N GLY A 64 30.69 34.96 -52.78
CA GLY A 64 29.95 35.40 -51.60
C GLY A 64 28.58 34.73 -51.48
N ILE A 65 27.74 34.83 -52.52
CA ILE A 65 26.38 34.26 -52.49
C ILE A 65 26.40 32.72 -52.46
N LEU A 66 27.33 32.08 -53.19
CA LEU A 66 27.48 30.64 -53.15
C LEU A 66 28.01 30.15 -51.80
N PHE A 67 28.90 30.91 -51.15
CA PHE A 67 29.34 30.62 -49.79
C PHE A 67 28.17 30.67 -48.81
N LEU A 68 27.37 31.75 -48.83
CA LEU A 68 26.22 31.93 -47.95
C LEU A 68 25.26 30.72 -48.02
N LEU A 69 24.85 30.33 -49.23
CA LEU A 69 23.92 29.22 -49.42
C LEU A 69 24.53 27.85 -49.07
N SER A 70 25.78 27.60 -49.48
CA SER A 70 26.44 26.31 -49.22
C SER A 70 26.82 26.11 -47.75
N ALA A 71 27.08 27.18 -47.00
CA ALA A 71 27.31 27.12 -45.57
C ALA A 71 26.06 26.64 -44.82
N ILE A 72 24.90 27.23 -45.11
CA ILE A 72 23.60 26.82 -44.55
C ILE A 72 23.28 25.39 -44.96
N ALA A 73 23.43 25.05 -46.24
CA ALA A 73 23.16 23.70 -46.75
C ALA A 73 23.99 22.64 -46.02
N ARG A 74 25.30 22.88 -45.84
CA ARG A 74 26.18 21.97 -45.08
C ARG A 74 25.72 21.79 -43.64
N TRP A 75 25.33 22.88 -42.97
CA TRP A 75 24.94 22.82 -41.57
C TRP A 75 23.64 22.04 -41.35
N VAL A 76 22.62 22.28 -42.18
CA VAL A 76 21.37 21.50 -42.14
C VAL A 76 21.61 20.04 -42.50
N GLN A 77 22.47 19.77 -43.50
CA GLN A 77 22.86 18.41 -43.89
C GLN A 77 23.59 17.64 -42.78
N ALA A 78 24.27 18.34 -41.86
CA ALA A 78 24.88 17.76 -40.68
C ALA A 78 23.90 17.50 -39.53
N GLY A 79 22.61 17.86 -39.70
CA GLY A 79 21.58 17.76 -38.66
C GLY A 79 21.43 19.00 -37.78
N GLY A 80 22.05 20.12 -38.17
CA GLY A 80 21.91 21.40 -37.46
C GLY A 80 20.46 21.90 -37.45
N SER A 81 20.05 22.48 -36.32
CA SER A 81 18.72 23.08 -36.11
C SER A 81 18.86 24.48 -35.52
N PHE A 82 18.07 25.43 -36.01
CA PHE A 82 18.23 26.84 -35.65
C PHE A 82 17.56 27.14 -34.31
N THR A 83 18.24 27.88 -33.45
CA THR A 83 17.63 28.50 -32.27
C THR A 83 16.85 29.73 -32.67
N TYR A 84 16.08 30.29 -31.73
CA TYR A 84 15.49 31.61 -31.93
C TYR A 84 16.60 32.66 -32.16
N ASP A 85 16.39 33.50 -33.17
CA ASP A 85 17.21 34.65 -33.49
C ASP A 85 16.32 35.89 -33.54
N ARG A 86 16.62 36.86 -32.67
CA ARG A 86 15.82 38.08 -32.54
C ARG A 86 15.91 38.95 -33.79
N GLU A 87 17.09 39.10 -34.36
CA GLU A 87 17.32 39.98 -35.52
C GLU A 87 16.58 39.45 -36.75
N PHE A 88 16.61 38.14 -36.96
CA PHE A 88 15.83 37.45 -37.98
C PHE A 88 14.32 37.60 -37.74
N ALA A 89 13.86 37.38 -36.49
CA ALA A 89 12.45 37.43 -36.16
C ALA A 89 11.82 38.82 -36.35
N ILE A 90 12.57 39.90 -36.08
CA ILE A 90 12.08 41.27 -36.24
C ILE A 90 12.38 41.87 -37.62
N ASN A 91 13.13 41.19 -38.48
CA ASN A 91 13.41 41.67 -39.82
C ASN A 91 12.09 41.85 -40.61
N PRO A 92 11.86 43.01 -41.24
CA PRO A 92 10.61 43.31 -41.93
C PRO A 92 10.31 42.39 -43.12
N ASN A 93 11.33 41.78 -43.73
CA ASN A 93 11.19 40.79 -44.81
C ASN A 93 10.76 39.41 -44.30
N VAL A 94 10.93 39.14 -43.01
CA VAL A 94 10.53 37.87 -42.36
C VAL A 94 9.20 38.04 -41.64
N GLY A 95 9.07 39.08 -40.79
CA GLY A 95 7.85 39.34 -40.03
C GLY A 95 7.58 38.35 -38.90
N GLY A 96 8.60 37.64 -38.40
CA GLY A 96 8.50 36.62 -37.36
C GLY A 96 8.45 35.19 -37.90
N TYR A 97 8.61 34.21 -37.02
CA TYR A 97 8.59 32.81 -37.42
C TYR A 97 7.17 32.38 -37.87
N PRO A 98 7.04 31.58 -38.96
CA PRO A 98 5.75 31.11 -39.43
C PRO A 98 5.19 29.99 -38.54
N LYS A 99 3.88 29.75 -38.62
CA LYS A 99 3.23 28.65 -37.90
C LYS A 99 3.85 27.31 -38.30
N SER A 100 4.01 26.41 -37.35
CA SER A 100 4.67 25.10 -37.51
C SER A 100 6.18 25.17 -37.74
N ALA A 101 6.81 26.34 -37.57
CA ALA A 101 8.26 26.42 -37.45
C ALA A 101 8.73 25.62 -36.22
N VAL A 102 9.85 24.92 -36.37
CA VAL A 102 10.50 24.18 -35.28
C VAL A 102 11.86 24.82 -35.03
N LEU A 103 12.08 25.25 -33.80
CA LEU A 103 13.34 25.84 -33.35
C LEU A 103 13.96 24.98 -32.25
N LEU A 104 15.29 24.91 -32.24
CA LEU A 104 16.03 24.29 -31.14
C LEU A 104 15.94 25.18 -29.90
N ARG A 105 15.77 24.58 -28.73
CA ARG A 105 15.83 25.29 -27.44
C ARG A 105 17.26 25.79 -27.19
N ALA A 106 17.41 26.93 -26.52
CA ALA A 106 18.73 27.49 -26.22
C ALA A 106 19.62 26.56 -25.37
N ASP A 107 19.02 25.66 -24.58
CA ASP A 107 19.74 24.64 -23.79
C ASP A 107 20.18 23.40 -24.60
N GLY A 108 19.68 23.23 -25.83
CA GLY A 108 19.95 22.09 -26.69
C GLY A 108 19.25 20.79 -26.27
N GLU A 109 18.35 20.83 -25.28
CA GLU A 109 17.71 19.62 -24.71
C GLU A 109 16.34 19.31 -25.33
N GLY A 110 15.88 20.11 -26.29
CA GLY A 110 14.63 19.87 -27.00
C GLY A 110 14.32 20.91 -28.06
N PHE A 111 13.07 20.95 -28.48
CA PHE A 111 12.60 21.85 -29.53
C PHE A 111 11.37 22.65 -29.10
N TRP A 112 11.16 23.79 -29.76
CA TRP A 112 9.94 24.59 -29.71
C TRP A 112 9.18 24.45 -31.02
N PHE A 113 7.87 24.26 -30.94
CA PHE A 113 6.95 24.25 -32.08
C PHE A 113 6.08 25.51 -32.06
N ASN A 114 6.16 26.30 -33.14
CA ASN A 114 5.42 27.54 -33.26
C ASN A 114 3.94 27.29 -33.61
N LEU A 115 3.02 27.94 -32.90
CA LEU A 115 1.57 27.76 -33.04
C LEU A 115 0.89 28.87 -33.85
N ALA A 116 1.58 29.98 -34.13
CA ALA A 116 1.03 31.14 -34.84
C ALA A 116 1.97 31.61 -35.96
N ASP A 117 1.39 32.18 -37.02
CA ASP A 117 2.16 32.86 -38.06
C ASP A 117 2.76 34.17 -37.53
N ASN A 118 3.84 34.62 -38.16
CA ASN A 118 4.47 35.90 -37.87
C ASN A 118 4.81 36.08 -36.38
N ASN A 119 5.33 35.03 -35.72
CA ASN A 119 5.64 35.06 -34.29
C ASN A 119 7.03 35.66 -34.03
N PRO A 120 7.15 36.86 -33.45
CA PRO A 120 8.44 37.48 -33.19
C PRO A 120 8.98 37.14 -31.78
N THR A 121 8.20 36.43 -30.96
CA THR A 121 8.52 36.25 -29.54
C THR A 121 9.56 35.15 -29.33
N ASP A 122 10.47 35.39 -28.40
CA ASP A 122 11.46 34.40 -27.98
C ASP A 122 10.78 33.28 -27.17
N PRO A 123 10.84 32.01 -27.61
CA PRO A 123 10.24 30.91 -26.87
C PRO A 123 10.92 30.60 -25.53
N ASP A 124 12.20 30.98 -25.36
CA ASP A 124 12.97 30.75 -24.14
C ASP A 124 12.89 31.95 -23.16
N ALA A 125 12.09 32.97 -23.46
CA ALA A 125 11.94 34.15 -22.60
C ALA A 125 11.27 33.82 -21.25
N THR A 126 11.92 34.23 -20.15
CA THR A 126 11.47 33.97 -18.77
C THR A 126 10.59 35.08 -18.19
N ASP A 127 10.44 36.19 -18.91
CA ASP A 127 9.66 37.37 -18.52
C ASP A 127 8.15 37.24 -18.85
N GLY A 128 7.72 36.08 -19.35
CA GLY A 128 6.33 35.82 -19.76
C GLY A 128 5.98 36.37 -21.15
N SER A 129 6.94 36.91 -21.90
CA SER A 129 6.70 37.39 -23.28
C SER A 129 6.59 36.26 -24.32
N ALA A 130 7.07 35.05 -23.97
CA ALA A 130 6.99 33.85 -24.79
C ALA A 130 5.52 33.47 -25.04
N ARG A 131 5.07 33.57 -26.30
CA ARG A 131 3.67 33.31 -26.69
C ARG A 131 3.62 32.43 -27.92
N ASN A 132 2.59 31.59 -28.00
CA ASN A 132 2.32 30.71 -29.14
C ASN A 132 3.44 29.70 -29.44
N TRP A 133 4.10 29.19 -28.40
CA TRP A 133 5.11 28.14 -28.51
C TRP A 133 4.68 26.91 -27.71
N LEU A 134 4.94 25.73 -28.28
CA LEU A 134 4.74 24.44 -27.61
C LEU A 134 6.10 23.75 -27.47
N SER A 135 6.47 23.36 -26.25
CA SER A 135 7.69 22.56 -26.03
C SER A 135 7.49 21.17 -26.60
N LEU A 136 8.39 20.74 -27.47
CA LEU A 136 8.52 19.38 -27.97
C LEU A 136 9.59 18.64 -27.17
N ASN A 137 9.29 18.37 -25.91
CA ASN A 137 10.01 17.41 -25.10
C ASN A 137 9.12 16.17 -24.93
N PRO A 138 9.68 14.95 -24.77
CA PRO A 138 8.90 13.83 -24.28
C PRO A 138 8.42 14.16 -22.87
N ASP A 139 7.19 14.65 -22.75
CA ASP A 139 6.56 14.89 -21.46
C ASP A 139 6.00 13.56 -20.98
N TRP A 140 6.64 13.03 -19.93
CA TRP A 140 6.20 11.81 -19.26
C TRP A 140 4.75 11.89 -18.74
N ARG A 141 4.24 13.10 -18.52
CA ARG A 141 2.90 13.40 -18.02
C ARG A 141 1.94 13.88 -19.11
N ALA A 142 2.33 13.92 -20.38
CA ALA A 142 1.41 14.28 -21.45
C ALA A 142 0.40 13.15 -21.70
N ASP A 143 -0.87 13.42 -21.37
CA ASP A 143 -2.00 12.51 -21.60
C ASP A 143 -2.57 12.59 -23.04
N SER A 144 -2.11 13.56 -23.84
CA SER A 144 -2.38 13.66 -25.28
C SER A 144 -1.37 14.58 -25.98
N GLY A 145 -1.31 14.51 -27.33
CA GLY A 145 -0.50 15.42 -28.15
C GLY A 145 0.88 14.89 -28.55
N PRO A 146 1.66 15.69 -29.31
CA PRO A 146 2.93 15.26 -29.93
C PRO A 146 4.09 15.00 -28.95
N GLY A 147 3.96 15.40 -27.68
CA GLY A 147 4.93 15.10 -26.61
C GLY A 147 4.65 13.79 -25.85
N MET A 148 3.57 13.08 -26.18
CA MET A 148 3.16 11.84 -25.51
C MET A 148 4.10 10.68 -25.86
N ILE A 149 4.68 10.04 -24.84
CA ILE A 149 5.42 8.79 -25.02
C ILE A 149 4.41 7.66 -25.25
N LEU A 150 4.24 7.24 -26.52
CA LEU A 150 3.31 6.18 -26.91
C LEU A 150 3.65 4.80 -26.33
N ASN A 151 4.89 4.58 -25.90
CA ASN A 151 5.35 3.34 -25.27
C ASN A 151 5.69 3.53 -23.78
N LYS A 152 4.87 4.29 -23.06
CA LYS A 152 5.05 4.47 -21.61
C LYS A 152 4.79 3.12 -20.91
N PRO A 153 5.72 2.62 -20.07
CA PRO A 153 5.44 1.47 -19.21
C PRO A 153 4.20 1.76 -18.36
N ALA A 154 3.26 0.82 -18.25
CA ALA A 154 2.09 1.02 -17.40
C ALA A 154 2.51 1.12 -15.93
N PHE A 155 2.50 2.33 -15.36
CA PHE A 155 2.60 2.50 -13.92
C PHE A 155 1.25 2.14 -13.31
N GLN A 156 1.28 1.49 -12.14
CA GLN A 156 0.05 1.27 -11.38
C GLN A 156 -0.58 2.63 -11.07
N ALA A 157 -1.87 2.76 -11.38
CA ALA A 157 -2.62 3.98 -11.09
C ALA A 157 -2.49 4.33 -9.59
N PRO A 158 -2.44 5.63 -9.23
CA PRO A 158 -2.40 6.03 -7.84
C PRO A 158 -3.52 5.39 -7.03
N LEU A 159 -3.19 4.99 -5.80
CA LEU A 159 -4.07 4.57 -4.68
C LEU A 159 -5.54 5.04 -4.76
N GLY A 160 -5.74 6.35 -4.99
CA GLY A 160 -7.00 7.05 -4.72
C GLY A 160 -7.33 7.18 -3.22
N PHE A 161 -6.62 6.45 -2.36
CA PHE A 161 -6.71 6.45 -0.90
C PHE A 161 -5.31 6.34 -0.30
N THR A 162 -5.16 6.72 0.97
CA THR A 162 -3.92 6.52 1.75
C THR A 162 -3.70 5.01 1.92
N PRO A 163 -2.66 4.42 1.34
CA PRO A 163 -2.36 3.01 1.58
C PRO A 163 -1.98 2.80 3.04
N VAL A 164 -2.30 1.62 3.58
CA VAL A 164 -1.77 1.22 4.89
C VAL A 164 -0.28 0.92 4.71
N GLU A 165 0.57 1.62 5.47
CA GLU A 165 1.98 1.30 5.54
C GLU A 165 2.17 -0.02 6.27
N GLN A 166 3.04 -0.87 5.74
CA GLN A 166 3.32 -2.19 6.29
C GLN A 166 4.75 -2.20 6.83
N GLY A 167 4.90 -2.31 8.14
CA GLY A 167 6.21 -2.26 8.80
C GLY A 167 6.83 -0.85 8.76
N GLY A 168 8.13 -0.75 9.06
CA GLY A 168 8.92 0.48 8.93
C GLY A 168 8.68 1.59 9.97
N GLY A 169 7.66 1.45 10.83
CA GLY A 169 7.40 2.35 11.95
C GLY A 169 8.38 2.18 13.12
N ALA A 170 8.35 3.09 14.09
CA ALA A 170 9.20 3.02 15.28
C ALA A 170 9.01 1.68 16.04
N GLY A 171 10.08 0.91 16.19
CA GLY A 171 10.05 -0.41 16.83
C GLY A 171 9.53 -1.55 15.97
N GLN A 172 9.30 -1.31 14.67
CA GLN A 172 8.93 -2.32 13.68
C GLN A 172 10.10 -2.60 12.75
N ALA A 173 10.19 -3.82 12.24
CA ALA A 173 11.09 -4.18 11.16
C ALA A 173 10.34 -4.16 9.81
N ASP A 174 11.07 -4.32 8.70
CA ASP A 174 10.54 -4.22 7.33
C ASP A 174 9.93 -5.55 6.82
N ASN A 175 9.43 -6.38 7.73
CA ASN A 175 8.93 -7.71 7.40
C ASN A 175 7.71 -7.65 6.47
N LYS A 176 7.58 -8.67 5.62
CA LYS A 176 6.46 -8.77 4.69
C LYS A 176 5.26 -9.44 5.33
N VAL A 177 4.14 -8.73 5.47
CA VAL A 177 2.87 -9.26 5.92
C VAL A 177 2.10 -9.81 4.72
N HIS A 178 1.72 -11.08 4.77
CA HIS A 178 0.84 -11.71 3.79
C HIS A 178 -0.51 -11.99 4.45
N VAL A 179 -1.60 -11.58 3.81
CA VAL A 179 -2.97 -11.92 4.22
C VAL A 179 -3.61 -12.74 3.11
N GLY A 180 -4.13 -13.91 3.44
CA GLY A 180 -4.68 -14.82 2.42
C GLY A 180 -5.45 -16.01 2.96
N TRP A 181 -6.18 -16.68 2.07
CA TRP A 181 -6.93 -17.89 2.38
C TRP A 181 -6.00 -19.10 2.47
N ARG A 182 -6.14 -19.90 3.53
CA ARG A 182 -5.30 -21.09 3.71
C ARG A 182 -5.59 -22.16 2.65
N ALA A 183 -4.54 -22.83 2.17
CA ALA A 183 -4.63 -23.88 1.17
C ALA A 183 -5.48 -25.09 1.61
N ASN A 184 -5.56 -25.36 2.92
CA ASN A 184 -6.41 -26.42 3.49
C ASN A 184 -7.87 -26.00 3.70
N GLY A 185 -8.24 -24.77 3.33
CA GLY A 185 -9.59 -24.25 3.50
C GLY A 185 -9.94 -23.79 4.92
N ALA A 186 -8.98 -23.74 5.84
CA ALA A 186 -9.25 -23.43 7.25
C ALA A 186 -9.55 -21.94 7.56
N GLY A 187 -9.62 -21.07 6.54
CA GLY A 187 -10.02 -19.67 6.70
C GLY A 187 -8.98 -18.64 6.24
N LEU A 188 -9.28 -17.37 6.52
CA LEU A 188 -8.37 -16.24 6.30
C LEU A 188 -7.25 -16.23 7.35
N SER A 189 -6.01 -16.06 6.92
CA SER A 189 -4.82 -16.12 7.77
C SER A 189 -3.81 -15.01 7.46
N ALA A 190 -2.91 -14.75 8.41
CA ALA A 190 -1.79 -13.84 8.24
C ALA A 190 -0.45 -14.56 8.43
N THR A 191 0.54 -14.25 7.59
CA THR A 191 1.95 -14.63 7.82
C THR A 191 2.83 -13.38 7.82
N VAL A 192 3.91 -13.41 8.59
CA VAL A 192 4.99 -12.41 8.56
C VAL A 192 6.24 -13.10 8.05
N ASP A 193 6.64 -12.75 6.84
CA ASP A 193 7.61 -13.49 6.02
C ASP A 193 7.23 -14.97 5.93
N SER A 194 8.03 -15.83 6.57
CA SER A 194 7.82 -17.28 6.65
C SER A 194 7.13 -17.73 7.94
N THR A 195 6.85 -16.82 8.87
CA THR A 195 6.21 -17.12 10.16
C THR A 195 4.70 -17.07 10.03
N ASP A 196 4.02 -18.15 10.38
CA ASP A 196 2.56 -18.23 10.40
C ASP A 196 2.01 -17.67 11.72
N LEU A 197 1.15 -16.63 11.64
CA LEU A 197 0.51 -16.03 12.82
C LEU A 197 -0.84 -16.66 13.18
N GLY A 198 -1.35 -17.59 12.36
CA GLY A 198 -2.65 -18.22 12.58
C GLY A 198 -3.77 -17.60 11.72
N ASN A 199 -5.01 -17.92 12.10
CA ASN A 199 -6.21 -17.40 11.44
C ASN A 199 -6.64 -16.05 12.02
N PHE A 200 -7.29 -15.23 11.22
CA PHE A 200 -8.08 -14.12 11.72
C PHE A 200 -9.28 -14.69 12.49
N VAL A 201 -9.45 -14.26 13.73
CA VAL A 201 -10.62 -14.62 14.53
C VAL A 201 -11.71 -13.58 14.28
N PHE A 202 -12.83 -14.01 13.71
CA PHE A 202 -13.99 -13.15 13.53
C PHE A 202 -14.96 -13.26 14.71
N GLU A 203 -15.76 -12.23 14.93
CA GLU A 203 -16.67 -12.14 16.08
C GLU A 203 -17.64 -13.33 16.18
N GLU A 204 -18.15 -13.84 15.05
CA GLU A 204 -19.06 -14.97 15.03
C GLU A 204 -18.41 -16.27 15.56
N GLU A 205 -17.19 -16.57 15.13
CA GLU A 205 -16.42 -17.74 15.57
C GLU A 205 -16.06 -17.61 17.06
N LEU A 206 -15.64 -16.42 17.48
CA LEU A 206 -15.34 -16.14 18.89
C LEU A 206 -16.59 -16.34 19.75
N ASN A 207 -17.72 -15.78 19.35
CA ASN A 207 -18.99 -15.90 20.07
C ASN A 207 -19.50 -17.35 20.13
N ALA A 208 -19.27 -18.16 19.08
CA ALA A 208 -19.58 -19.58 19.11
C ALA A 208 -18.71 -20.33 20.14
N ASN A 209 -17.40 -20.08 20.12
CA ASN A 209 -16.46 -20.70 21.05
C ASN A 209 -16.75 -20.31 22.51
N VAL A 210 -17.03 -19.03 22.77
CA VAL A 210 -17.41 -18.53 24.10
C VAL A 210 -18.71 -19.18 24.58
N ARG A 211 -19.73 -19.29 23.73
CA ARG A 211 -20.98 -19.98 24.09
C ARG A 211 -20.75 -21.45 24.43
N ASN A 212 -19.92 -22.15 23.66
CA ASN A 212 -19.57 -23.55 23.94
C ASN A 212 -18.88 -23.70 25.30
N LEU A 213 -17.93 -22.81 25.62
CA LEU A 213 -17.28 -22.79 26.92
C LEU A 213 -18.26 -22.51 28.06
N GLN A 214 -19.15 -21.53 27.90
CA GLN A 214 -20.18 -21.21 28.88
C GLN A 214 -21.11 -22.41 29.12
N ASN A 215 -21.54 -23.10 28.07
CA ASN A 215 -22.37 -24.30 28.19
C ASN A 215 -21.65 -25.41 28.97
N ASN A 216 -20.37 -25.64 28.70
CA ASN A 216 -19.57 -26.62 29.42
C ASN A 216 -19.41 -26.25 30.90
N ILE A 217 -19.13 -24.98 31.19
CA ILE A 217 -19.01 -24.47 32.57
C ILE A 217 -20.33 -24.65 33.32
N ASN A 218 -21.45 -24.29 32.69
CA ASN A 218 -22.77 -24.45 33.28
C ASN A 218 -23.08 -25.93 33.56
N GLY A 219 -22.75 -26.84 32.64
CA GLY A 219 -22.92 -28.28 32.85
C GLY A 219 -22.11 -28.81 34.04
N VAL A 220 -20.83 -28.44 34.14
CA VAL A 220 -19.99 -28.83 35.29
C VAL A 220 -20.51 -28.24 36.60
N HIS A 221 -20.99 -27.00 36.56
CA HIS A 221 -21.58 -26.33 37.71
C HIS A 221 -22.84 -27.06 38.20
N ASP A 222 -23.74 -27.42 37.28
CA ASP A 222 -24.97 -28.14 37.58
C ASP A 222 -24.67 -29.54 38.15
N ASP A 223 -23.68 -30.24 37.60
CA ASP A 223 -23.23 -31.54 38.12
C ASP A 223 -22.70 -31.44 39.55
N LEU A 224 -21.85 -30.43 39.83
CA LEU A 224 -21.34 -30.17 41.18
C LEU A 224 -22.49 -29.83 42.15
N GLN A 225 -23.41 -28.96 41.74
CA GLN A 225 -24.58 -28.66 42.55
C GLN A 225 -25.42 -29.91 42.83
N SER A 226 -25.65 -30.77 41.84
CA SER A 226 -26.40 -32.03 42.00
C SER A 226 -25.70 -33.03 42.93
N GLN A 227 -24.38 -33.02 42.99
CA GLN A 227 -23.61 -33.87 43.90
C GLN A 227 -23.60 -33.34 45.34
N VAL A 228 -23.64 -32.02 45.53
CA VAL A 228 -23.43 -31.36 46.82
C VAL A 228 -24.75 -30.93 47.48
N ASN A 229 -25.65 -30.28 46.73
CA ASN A 229 -26.90 -29.72 47.28
C ASN A 229 -27.86 -30.83 47.73
N GLY A 230 -28.36 -30.71 48.96
CA GLY A 230 -29.36 -31.63 49.54
C GLY A 230 -28.84 -33.03 49.90
N LYS A 231 -27.66 -33.42 49.42
CA LYS A 231 -26.96 -34.65 49.83
C LYS A 231 -26.03 -34.43 51.03
N GLN A 232 -25.63 -33.19 51.26
CA GLN A 232 -24.95 -32.75 52.48
C GLN A 232 -26.00 -32.32 53.53
N PRO A 233 -25.95 -32.84 54.76
CA PRO A 233 -26.77 -32.34 55.87
C PRO A 233 -26.63 -30.82 56.06
N ALA A 234 -27.64 -30.12 56.57
CA ALA A 234 -27.46 -28.72 56.93
C ALA A 234 -26.42 -28.61 58.08
N GLY A 235 -25.35 -27.82 57.91
CA GLY A 235 -24.33 -27.68 58.94
C GLY A 235 -23.14 -26.81 58.52
N ASN A 236 -22.32 -26.42 59.51
CA ASN A 236 -21.05 -25.76 59.27
C ASN A 236 -20.00 -26.80 58.90
N TYR A 237 -19.48 -26.72 57.67
CA TYR A 237 -18.44 -27.61 57.17
C TYR A 237 -17.06 -26.99 57.37
N LEU A 238 -16.12 -27.77 57.89
CA LEU A 238 -14.71 -27.42 57.83
C LEU A 238 -14.23 -27.68 56.40
N THR A 239 -13.85 -26.62 55.69
CA THR A 239 -13.46 -26.68 54.26
C THR A 239 -11.94 -26.71 54.06
N TYR A 240 -11.16 -26.87 55.13
CA TYR A 240 -9.70 -26.89 55.10
C TYR A 240 -9.14 -28.09 55.86
N ASP A 241 -7.90 -28.46 55.53
CA ASP A 241 -7.20 -29.59 56.13
C ASP A 241 -6.82 -29.27 57.58
N VAL A 242 -7.54 -29.86 58.53
CA VAL A 242 -7.29 -29.74 59.96
C VAL A 242 -6.28 -30.81 60.36
N GLY A 243 -5.00 -30.59 60.01
CA GLY A 243 -3.91 -31.57 60.10
C GLY A 243 -3.88 -32.43 61.36
N PHE A 244 -4.34 -31.92 62.51
CA PHE A 244 -4.81 -32.74 63.62
C PHE A 244 -5.99 -32.05 64.34
N ALA A 245 -7.06 -32.79 64.63
CA ALA A 245 -8.20 -32.33 65.42
C ALA A 245 -8.16 -32.97 66.81
N THR A 246 -7.97 -32.16 67.87
CA THR A 246 -8.10 -32.64 69.25
C THR A 246 -9.55 -32.54 69.68
N VAL A 247 -10.28 -33.65 69.64
CA VAL A 247 -11.69 -33.69 70.01
C VAL A 247 -11.80 -33.92 71.51
N GLY A 248 -12.12 -32.87 72.28
CA GLY A 248 -12.19 -32.95 73.76
C GLY A 248 -13.18 -34.00 74.29
N SER A 249 -14.27 -34.23 73.55
CA SER A 249 -15.16 -35.38 73.75
C SER A 249 -15.93 -35.63 72.46
N PHE A 250 -15.85 -36.84 71.92
CA PHE A 250 -16.63 -37.29 70.77
C PHE A 250 -17.79 -38.16 71.28
N CYS A 251 -19.01 -37.64 71.24
CA CYS A 251 -20.20 -38.40 71.62
C CYS A 251 -20.84 -39.03 70.38
N VAL A 252 -20.64 -40.34 70.19
CA VAL A 252 -21.47 -41.14 69.27
C VAL A 252 -22.65 -41.66 70.06
N GLY A 253 -23.77 -40.94 69.99
CA GLY A 253 -25.02 -41.43 70.56
C GLY A 253 -25.58 -42.56 69.70
N SER A 254 -25.45 -43.79 70.16
CA SER A 254 -26.30 -44.90 69.72
C SER A 254 -27.21 -45.30 70.87
N ASN A 255 -28.51 -45.50 70.62
CA ASN A 255 -29.44 -46.07 71.61
C ASN A 255 -29.13 -47.57 71.79
N SER A 256 -28.24 -47.82 72.76
CA SER A 256 -28.27 -48.81 73.87
C SER A 256 -28.56 -50.30 73.59
N ALA A 257 -27.54 -51.05 73.17
CA ALA A 257 -27.24 -52.41 73.70
C ALA A 257 -25.81 -52.93 73.40
N ALA A 258 -24.77 -52.08 73.29
CA ALA A 258 -23.38 -52.56 73.31
C ALA A 258 -22.37 -51.48 73.76
N SER A 259 -22.41 -51.11 75.04
CA SER A 259 -21.19 -50.74 75.78
C SER A 259 -21.40 -51.10 77.25
N SER A 260 -20.70 -52.15 77.69
CA SER A 260 -20.56 -52.48 79.10
C SER A 260 -19.69 -51.44 79.82
N LEU A 261 -19.77 -51.41 81.15
CA LEU A 261 -18.95 -50.54 82.00
C LEU A 261 -17.45 -50.68 81.63
N GLY A 262 -16.88 -49.64 81.00
CA GLY A 262 -15.44 -49.50 80.74
C GLY A 262 -14.94 -49.50 79.28
N SER A 263 -15.79 -49.36 78.26
CA SER A 263 -15.32 -49.36 76.84
C SER A 263 -15.04 -47.95 76.26
N THR A 264 -13.80 -47.74 75.77
CA THR A 264 -13.36 -46.64 74.89
C THR A 264 -13.73 -46.93 73.42
N VAL A 265 -13.92 -45.90 72.60
CA VAL A 265 -14.32 -46.03 71.18
C VAL A 265 -13.22 -46.69 70.32
N SER A 266 -13.52 -47.90 69.84
CA SER A 266 -13.06 -48.45 68.55
C SER A 266 -14.19 -49.28 67.93
N GLY A 267 -14.99 -48.66 67.05
CA GLY A 267 -15.59 -49.29 65.86
C GLY A 267 -16.83 -50.23 65.94
N LEU A 268 -17.67 -50.15 66.97
CA LEU A 268 -19.08 -50.64 67.06
C LEU A 268 -19.42 -52.08 66.57
N ILE A 269 -19.57 -53.03 67.50
CA ILE A 269 -20.22 -54.34 67.27
C ILE A 269 -21.43 -54.48 68.21
N ALA A 270 -22.60 -54.78 67.66
CA ALA A 270 -23.81 -55.06 68.43
C ALA A 270 -23.88 -56.55 68.80
N TYR A 271 -24.02 -56.88 70.08
CA TYR A 271 -24.24 -58.25 70.55
C TYR A 271 -25.68 -58.43 71.05
N GLY A 272 -26.29 -59.57 70.71
CA GLY A 272 -27.49 -60.06 71.39
C GLY A 272 -27.13 -60.74 72.70
N ALA A 273 -27.99 -60.66 73.72
CA ALA A 273 -27.80 -61.38 74.97
C ALA A 273 -27.64 -62.89 74.71
N ALA A 274 -26.71 -63.53 75.43
CA ALA A 274 -26.41 -64.95 75.27
C ALA A 274 -27.69 -65.79 75.43
N GLY A 275 -28.05 -66.52 74.37
CA GLY A 275 -29.19 -67.42 74.32
C GLY A 275 -30.38 -66.97 73.47
N ASN A 276 -30.36 -65.79 72.83
CA ASN A 276 -31.49 -65.34 72.02
C ASN A 276 -31.07 -64.98 70.58
N THR A 277 -31.17 -65.96 69.67
CA THR A 277 -31.00 -65.77 68.22
C THR A 277 -32.21 -65.04 67.66
N ALA A 278 -32.03 -63.81 67.15
CA ALA A 278 -33.08 -63.14 66.40
C ALA A 278 -33.31 -63.87 65.06
N LEU A 279 -34.56 -64.20 64.76
CA LEU A 279 -34.93 -64.89 63.51
C LEU A 279 -34.83 -63.91 62.32
N PRO A 280 -34.43 -64.40 61.12
CA PRO A 280 -34.47 -63.61 59.89
C PRO A 280 -35.86 -63.00 59.68
N GLY A 281 -35.90 -61.74 59.23
CA GLY A 281 -37.15 -60.99 59.03
C GLY A 281 -37.76 -60.33 60.27
N THR A 282 -37.10 -60.38 61.44
CA THR A 282 -37.61 -59.72 62.67
C THR A 282 -37.24 -58.23 62.70
N TRP A 283 -38.22 -57.40 63.02
CA TRP A 283 -38.13 -55.94 63.01
C TRP A 283 -37.68 -55.45 64.39
N ARG A 284 -36.73 -54.52 64.43
CA ARG A 284 -36.29 -53.89 65.70
C ARG A 284 -36.73 -52.44 65.73
N THR A 285 -37.50 -52.09 66.75
CA THR A 285 -38.01 -50.73 66.97
C THR A 285 -36.94 -49.88 67.63
N LEU A 286 -36.69 -48.68 67.10
CA LEU A 286 -35.88 -47.65 67.76
C LEU A 286 -36.84 -46.56 68.28
N ALA A 287 -36.76 -46.23 69.56
CA ALA A 287 -37.56 -45.16 70.17
C ALA A 287 -36.65 -44.07 70.78
N LEU A 288 -37.14 -42.83 70.77
CA LEU A 288 -36.53 -41.68 71.43
C LEU A 288 -37.40 -41.31 72.63
N THR A 289 -36.81 -41.22 73.82
CA THR A 289 -37.50 -40.70 75.01
C THR A 289 -36.64 -39.65 75.71
N ASN A 290 -37.28 -38.57 76.16
CA ASN A 290 -36.66 -37.51 76.94
C ASN A 290 -36.35 -38.04 78.36
N PRO A 291 -35.10 -37.96 78.85
CA PRO A 291 -34.71 -38.60 80.12
C PRO A 291 -35.12 -37.85 81.39
N TYR A 292 -35.75 -36.66 81.33
CA TYR A 292 -35.95 -35.84 82.53
C TYR A 292 -37.39 -35.73 83.07
N GLU A 293 -38.39 -36.44 82.53
CA GLU A 293 -39.70 -36.50 83.18
C GLU A 293 -40.18 -37.95 83.33
N ALA A 294 -40.53 -38.29 84.59
CA ALA A 294 -41.20 -39.53 84.91
C ALA A 294 -42.50 -39.64 84.12
N PHE A 295 -42.67 -40.76 83.41
CA PHE A 295 -43.87 -41.24 82.71
C PHE A 295 -45.10 -40.30 82.76
N GLY A 296 -45.20 -39.40 81.78
CA GLY A 296 -46.37 -38.54 81.58
C GLY A 296 -46.42 -38.04 80.14
N SER A 297 -47.19 -38.76 79.31
CA SER A 297 -47.80 -38.38 78.03
C SER A 297 -47.17 -37.23 77.25
N ASN A 298 -46.40 -37.53 76.17
CA ASN A 298 -46.40 -36.79 74.89
C ASN A 298 -45.29 -37.22 73.88
N SER A 299 -44.73 -38.43 73.97
CA SER A 299 -43.71 -38.88 72.99
C SER A 299 -44.36 -39.54 71.77
N ILE A 300 -44.25 -38.90 70.60
CA ILE A 300 -44.70 -39.44 69.31
C ILE A 300 -43.75 -40.56 68.88
N GLN A 301 -44.29 -41.77 68.70
CA GLN A 301 -43.53 -42.95 68.28
C GLN A 301 -43.56 -43.08 66.75
N LEU A 302 -42.39 -43.08 66.10
CA LEU A 302 -42.26 -43.34 64.67
C LEU A 302 -41.84 -44.80 64.45
N PHE A 303 -42.74 -45.61 63.90
CA PHE A 303 -42.44 -46.99 63.55
C PHE A 303 -41.93 -47.06 62.12
N LEU A 304 -40.66 -47.40 61.96
CA LEU A 304 -40.04 -47.66 60.68
C LEU A 304 -39.42 -49.05 60.64
N ALA A 305 -39.26 -49.47 59.41
CA ALA A 305 -39.90 -50.67 59.01
C ALA A 305 -39.07 -51.36 57.92
N GLN A 306 -38.20 -52.30 58.30
CA GLN A 306 -37.35 -52.99 57.34
C GLN A 306 -37.39 -54.52 57.50
N ARG A 307 -37.79 -55.21 56.41
CA ARG A 307 -37.75 -56.66 56.30
C ARG A 307 -36.30 -57.07 56.05
N ILE A 308 -35.75 -57.87 56.96
CA ILE A 308 -34.47 -58.53 56.74
C ILE A 308 -34.73 -59.71 55.79
N ALA A 309 -33.96 -59.81 54.70
CA ALA A 309 -34.05 -60.91 53.72
C ALA A 309 -33.68 -62.26 54.34
#